data_AF-X1RJR6-F1
#
_entry.id   AF-X1RJR6-F1
#
_cell.length_a   1.000
_cell.length_b   1.000
_cell.length_c   1.000
_cell.angle_alpha   90.00
_cell.angle_beta   90.00
_cell.angle_gamma   90.00
#
_symmetry.space_group_name_H-M   'P 1'
#
loop_
_entity.id
_entity.type
_entity.pdbx_description
1 polymer ?
#
loop_
_entity_poly.entity_id
_entity_poly.type
_entity_poly.pdbx_seq_one_letter_code
_entity_poly.pdbx_strand_id
1 'polypeptide(L)'
;GTGAPAVITIEPINVRSGPGNAFPSYGTVPIGSIMAVVGVSPDGEYWVVNIPSEIAADNRGWVPARYTDAQNTSNVPVVQPPAAP
;
A
#
# COMPACT_ATOMS: atom_id res chain seq x y z
N GLY A 1 3.41 13.58 -16.15
CA GLY A 1 3.97 13.97 -14.85
C GLY A 1 5.17 13.10 -14.57
N THR A 2 6.31 13.69 -14.21
CA THR A 2 7.62 13.02 -14.10
C THR A 2 7.97 12.55 -12.67
N GLY A 3 6.97 12.36 -11.80
CA GLY A 3 7.19 11.89 -10.42
C GLY A 3 7.01 10.38 -10.26
N ALA A 4 7.74 9.77 -9.33
CA ALA A 4 7.52 8.39 -8.92
C ALA A 4 6.11 8.22 -8.32
N PRO A 5 5.44 7.06 -8.52
CA PRO A 5 4.16 6.78 -7.90
C PRO A 5 4.27 6.77 -6.37
N ALA A 6 3.39 7.50 -5.70
CA ALA A 6 3.40 7.61 -4.24
C ALA A 6 2.00 7.81 -3.69
N VAL A 7 1.86 7.54 -2.39
CA VAL A 7 0.67 7.87 -1.61
C VAL A 7 1.06 8.66 -0.38
N ILE A 8 0.20 9.60 0.00
CA ILE A 8 0.29 10.37 1.24
C ILE A 8 -0.88 9.94 2.12
N THR A 9 -0.61 9.45 3.32
CA THR A 9 -1.68 9.03 4.25
C THR A 9 -2.45 10.24 4.77
N ILE A 10 -3.78 10.21 4.74
CA ILE A 10 -4.63 11.30 5.26
C ILE A 10 -5.18 11.02 6.67
N GLU A 11 -4.90 9.83 7.21
CA GLU A 11 -5.13 9.43 8.60
C GLU A 11 -4.11 8.35 9.00
N PRO A 12 -3.99 7.97 10.29
CA PRO A 12 -3.17 6.83 10.69
C PRO A 12 -3.73 5.52 10.14
N ILE A 13 -2.92 4.78 9.36
CA ILE A 13 -3.37 3.54 8.71
C ILE A 13 -2.44 2.37 8.97
N ASN A 14 -3.01 1.16 8.92
CA ASN A 14 -2.23 -0.07 9.01
C ASN A 14 -1.62 -0.42 7.65
N VAL A 15 -0.33 -0.75 7.65
CA VAL A 15 0.32 -1.46 6.55
C VAL A 15 0.15 -2.94 6.81
N ARG A 16 -0.46 -3.67 5.88
CA ARG A 16 -0.84 -5.08 6.06
C ARG A 16 -0.11 -6.00 5.10
N SER A 17 -0.07 -7.29 5.45
CA SER A 17 0.43 -8.37 4.58
C SER A 17 -0.46 -8.67 3.38
N GLY A 18 -1.70 -8.19 3.37
CA GLY A 18 -2.67 -8.32 2.28
C GLY A 18 -3.81 -7.31 2.43
N PRO A 19 -4.70 -7.22 1.44
CA PRO A 19 -5.81 -6.27 1.45
C PRO A 19 -6.92 -6.71 2.42
N GLY A 20 -7.27 -5.82 3.36
CA GLY A 20 -8.38 -6.04 4.29
C GLY A 20 -7.95 -6.43 5.70
N ASN A 21 -8.92 -6.36 6.62
CA ASN A 21 -8.67 -6.53 8.05
C ASN A 21 -8.35 -7.98 8.46
N ALA A 22 -8.62 -8.96 7.60
CA ALA A 22 -8.27 -10.37 7.82
C ALA A 22 -6.75 -10.61 7.75
N PHE A 23 -6.02 -9.76 7.03
CA PHE A 23 -4.58 -9.88 6.90
C PHE A 23 -3.87 -9.20 8.09
N PRO A 24 -2.84 -9.84 8.68
CA PRO A 24 -2.10 -9.26 9.79
C PRO A 24 -1.45 -7.93 9.39
N SER A 25 -1.43 -7.01 10.35
CA SER A 25 -0.76 -5.71 10.25
C SER A 25 0.73 -5.86 10.54
N TYR A 26 1.57 -5.24 9.71
CA TYR A 26 2.99 -5.02 9.98
C TYR A 26 3.24 -3.82 10.90
N GLY A 27 2.24 -2.94 11.05
CA GLY A 27 2.31 -1.75 11.88
C GLY A 27 1.42 -0.62 11.36
N THR A 28 1.35 0.44 12.15
CA THR A 28 0.59 1.65 11.81
C THR A 28 1.54 2.75 11.38
N VAL A 29 1.25 3.39 10.26
CA VAL A 29 1.95 4.62 9.82
C VAL A 29 1.11 5.84 10.17
N PRO A 30 1.74 6.95 10.62
CA PRO A 30 1.02 8.17 10.99
C PRO A 30 0.50 8.92 9.75
N ILE A 31 -0.45 9.84 9.97
CA ILE A 31 -0.90 10.82 8.97
C ILE A 31 0.28 11.59 8.35
N GLY A 32 0.18 11.96 7.08
CA GLY A 32 1.23 12.65 6.33
C GLY A 32 2.41 11.79 5.89
N SER A 33 2.42 10.48 6.19
CA SER A 33 3.46 9.57 5.71
C SER A 33 3.41 9.45 4.19
N ILE A 34 4.57 9.52 3.56
CA ILE A 34 4.75 9.32 2.11
C ILE A 34 5.28 7.90 1.90
N MET A 35 4.60 7.12 1.07
CA MET A 35 5.01 5.74 0.73
C MET A 35 5.07 5.58 -0.78
N ALA A 36 6.13 4.91 -1.27
CA ALA A 36 6.26 4.59 -2.69
C ALA A 36 5.26 3.50 -3.08
N VAL A 37 4.48 3.74 -4.13
CA VAL A 37 3.50 2.78 -4.66
C VAL A 37 4.14 1.94 -5.74
N VAL A 38 4.02 0.62 -5.62
CA VAL A 38 4.54 -0.36 -6.57
C VAL A 38 3.43 -1.17 -7.26
N GLY A 39 2.18 -0.98 -6.85
CA GLY A 39 1.03 -1.62 -7.49
C GLY A 39 -0.30 -1.26 -6.84
N VAL A 40 -1.37 -1.85 -7.36
CA VAL A 40 -2.75 -1.67 -6.89
C VAL A 40 -3.48 -3.01 -6.88
N SER A 41 -4.43 -3.20 -5.96
CA SER A 41 -5.31 -4.37 -5.97
C SER A 41 -6.21 -4.39 -7.21
N PRO A 42 -6.74 -5.57 -7.63
CA PRO A 42 -7.62 -5.67 -8.78
C PRO A 42 -8.91 -4.84 -8.68
N ASP A 43 -9.39 -4.61 -7.45
CA ASP A 43 -10.57 -3.81 -7.15
C ASP A 43 -10.26 -2.31 -6.94
N GLY A 44 -8.98 -1.91 -6.92
CA GLY A 44 -8.56 -0.53 -6.69
C GLY A 44 -8.65 -0.06 -5.24
N GLU A 45 -9.08 -0.91 -4.31
CA GLU A 45 -9.32 -0.54 -2.91
C GLU A 45 -8.03 -0.45 -2.07
N TYR A 46 -6.92 -1.02 -2.56
CA TYR A 46 -5.63 -1.03 -1.87
C TYR A 46 -4.46 -0.70 -2.78
N TRP A 47 -3.52 0.09 -2.24
CA TRP A 47 -2.20 0.27 -2.83
C TRP A 47 -1.23 -0.76 -2.28
N VAL A 48 -0.36 -1.25 -3.16
CA VAL A 48 0.85 -1.98 -2.77
C VAL A 48 1.98 -0.99 -2.62
N VAL A 49 2.52 -0.88 -1.42
CA VAL A 49 3.62 0.03 -1.09
C VAL A 49 4.92 -0.73 -0.86
N ASN A 50 6.05 -0.10 -1.18
CA ASN A 50 7.35 -0.65 -0.89
C ASN A 50 7.69 -0.50 0.60
N ILE A 51 8.05 -1.60 1.26
CA ILE A 51 8.48 -1.61 2.66
C ILE A 51 9.83 -2.34 2.82
N PRO A 52 10.57 -2.09 3.93
CA PRO A 52 11.84 -2.75 4.19
C PRO A 52 11.71 -4.28 4.25
N SER A 53 12.74 -4.99 3.79
CA SER A 53 12.78 -6.46 3.74
C SER A 53 12.78 -7.10 5.13
N GLU A 54 13.19 -6.35 6.14
CA GLU A 54 13.15 -6.73 7.55
C GLU A 54 11.71 -6.85 8.07
N ILE A 55 10.74 -6.24 7.38
CA ILE A 55 9.30 -6.28 7.72
C ILE A 55 8.59 -7.37 6.90
N ALA A 56 8.83 -7.40 5.59
CA ALA A 56 8.26 -8.40 4.68
C ALA A 56 9.28 -8.84 3.62
N ALA A 57 9.41 -10.16 3.44
CA ALA A 57 10.42 -10.75 2.56
C ALA A 57 10.27 -10.35 1.08
N ASP A 58 9.07 -9.96 0.64
CA ASP A 58 8.78 -9.51 -0.72
C ASP A 58 8.81 -7.98 -0.87
N ASN A 59 9.24 -7.25 0.17
CA ASN A 59 9.28 -5.80 0.25
C ASN A 59 7.91 -5.12 0.05
N ARG A 60 6.80 -5.81 0.28
CA ARG A 60 5.45 -5.28 0.00
C ARG A 60 4.58 -5.17 1.23
N GLY A 61 3.85 -4.06 1.28
CA GLY A 61 2.75 -3.85 2.21
C GLY A 61 1.51 -3.37 1.48
N TRP A 62 0.34 -3.59 2.08
CA TRP A 62 -0.95 -3.18 1.55
C TRP A 62 -1.55 -2.09 2.42
N VAL A 63 -1.97 -0.99 1.80
CA VAL A 63 -2.63 0.13 2.48
C VAL A 63 -3.94 0.50 1.77
N PRO A 64 -5.01 0.83 2.51
CA PRO A 64 -6.31 1.17 1.93
C PRO A 64 -6.25 2.48 1.13
N ALA A 65 -6.68 2.45 -0.13
CA ALA A 65 -6.63 3.60 -1.03
C ALA A 65 -7.48 4.78 -0.55
N ARG A 66 -8.64 4.50 0.05
CA ARG A 66 -9.57 5.51 0.59
C ARG A 66 -9.00 6.40 1.69
N TYR A 67 -7.87 6.02 2.28
CA TYR A 67 -7.18 6.76 3.34
C TYR A 67 -5.83 7.32 2.87
N THR A 68 -5.70 7.51 1.55
CA THR A 68 -4.51 8.05 0.91
C THR A 68 -4.85 9.08 -0.16
N ASP A 69 -3.99 10.07 -0.31
CA ASP A 69 -3.91 10.91 -1.50
C ASP A 69 -2.83 10.33 -2.43
N ALA A 70 -3.24 9.89 -3.62
CA ALA A 70 -2.40 9.16 -4.56
C ALA A 70 -1.84 10.08 -5.64
N GLN A 71 -0.54 9.94 -5.92
CA GLN A 71 0.22 10.78 -6.84
C GLN A 71 0.89 9.90 -7.90
N ASN A 72 0.70 10.24 -9.18
CA ASN A 72 1.30 9.54 -10.33
C ASN A 72 1.02 8.01 -10.37
N THR A 73 -0.12 7.55 -9.85
CA THR A 73 -0.43 6.11 -9.76
C THR A 73 -1.13 5.52 -10.99
N SER A 74 -1.42 6.32 -12.02
CA SER A 74 -2.23 5.88 -13.18
C SER A 74 -1.66 4.69 -13.97
N ASN A 75 -0.35 4.42 -13.86
CA ASN A 75 0.35 3.36 -14.58
C ASN A 75 0.94 2.27 -13.67
N VAL A 76 0.59 2.25 -12.38
CA VAL A 76 1.09 1.18 -11.50
C VAL A 76 0.43 -0.15 -11.88
N PRO A 77 1.17 -1.28 -11.83
CA PRO A 77 0.61 -2.57 -12.23
C PRO A 77 -0.44 -3.05 -11.22
N VAL A 78 -1.38 -3.85 -11.70
CA VAL A 78 -2.28 -4.62 -10.83
C VAL A 78 -1.49 -5.76 -10.21
N VAL A 79 -1.56 -5.88 -8.89
CA VAL A 79 -0.91 -6.95 -8.11
C VAL A 79 -1.99 -7.83 -7.51
N GLN A 80 -1.87 -9.14 -7.73
CA GLN A 80 -2.80 -10.09 -7.12
C GLN A 80 -2.54 -10.19 -5.61
N PRO A 81 -3.59 -10.09 -4.77
CA PRO A 81 -3.46 -10.31 -3.34
C PRO A 81 -2.92 -11.71 -3.02
N PRO A 82 -2.20 -11.88 -1.90
CA PRO A 82 -1.99 -13.21 -1.36
C PRO A 82 -3.34 -13.87 -1.02
N ALA A 83 -3.35 -15.20 -0.98
CA ALA A 83 -4.53 -15.93 -0.51
C ALA A 83 -4.87 -15.48 0.92
N ALA A 84 -6.16 -15.28 1.17
CA ALA A 84 -6.63 -14.97 2.52
C ALA A 84 -6.23 -16.11 3.49
N PRO A 85 -5.89 -15.78 4.75
CA PRO A 85 -5.61 -16.77 5.79
C PRO A 85 -6.75 -17.75 6.04
#